data_AF-A0A7S1MXQ8-F1
#
_entry.id   AF-A0A7S1MXQ8-F1
#
_cell.length_a   1.000
_cell.length_b   1.000
_cell.length_c   1.000
_cell.angle_alpha   90.00
_cell.angle_beta   90.00
_cell.angle_gamma   90.00
#
_symmetry.space_group_name_H-M   'P 1'
#
loop_
_entity.id
_entity.type
_entity.pdbx_description
1 polymer ?
#
loop_
_entity_poly.entity_id
_entity_poly.type
_entity_poly.pdbx_seq_one_letter_code
_entity_poly.pdbx_strand_id
1 'polypeptide(L)'
;ARWRRRQGFERTFGMFNTMGLDDGDVLILIMDYLKRKQLMGTMCTLEEEAGIQSQEEIEELKTLKDLVLKGKWEEAESFLQVVEPAAKEQHNQALFVLRKQMFMELLDEGEKRPELGELVQVLKGLEELCDKAEFKELCFFLTLTDIRQQPELKHWTATGGRYTAYDAMSGILTPLFSSSAGASAARLPEGPNRLEEVLSRGVWHQ
;
A
#
# COMPACT_ATOMS: atom_id res chain seq x y z
N ALA A 1 4.23 29.83 -30.37
CA ALA A 1 2.96 29.61 -29.62
C ALA A 1 3.12 28.99 -28.22
N ARG A 2 4.34 28.65 -27.74
CA ARG A 2 4.57 27.96 -26.45
C ARG A 2 4.86 28.88 -25.25
N TRP A 3 4.83 30.20 -25.44
CA TRP A 3 5.28 31.19 -24.44
C TRP A 3 4.17 31.95 -23.72
N ARG A 4 2.90 31.82 -24.14
CA ARG A 4 1.79 32.63 -23.60
C ARG A 4 0.93 31.95 -22.52
N ARG A 5 1.22 30.67 -22.18
CA ARG A 5 0.54 29.92 -21.11
C ARG A 5 1.24 29.97 -19.74
N ARG A 6 2.46 30.53 -19.64
CA ARG A 6 3.20 30.63 -18.35
C ARG A 6 2.64 31.69 -17.40
N GLN A 7 2.04 32.76 -17.91
CA GLN A 7 1.61 33.88 -17.05
C GLN A 7 0.32 33.61 -16.27
N GLY A 8 -0.44 32.55 -16.60
CA GLY A 8 -1.55 32.08 -15.77
C GLY A 8 -1.11 31.15 -14.64
N PHE A 9 0.04 30.49 -14.79
CA PHE A 9 0.58 29.52 -13.84
C PHE A 9 1.39 30.19 -12.71
N GLU A 10 1.99 31.35 -12.99
CA GLU A 10 2.76 32.12 -12.01
C GLU A 10 1.89 32.79 -10.92
N ARG A 11 0.60 33.06 -11.20
CA ARG A 11 -0.30 33.66 -10.19
C ARG A 11 -0.79 32.66 -9.14
N THR A 12 -0.96 31.39 -9.51
CA THR A 12 -1.25 30.31 -8.55
C THR A 12 -0.01 29.93 -7.74
N PHE A 13 1.19 30.06 -8.32
CA PHE A 13 2.47 29.80 -7.64
C PHE A 13 2.77 30.81 -6.51
N GLY A 14 2.28 32.05 -6.63
CA GLY A 14 2.43 33.07 -5.59
C GLY A 14 1.71 32.76 -4.27
N MET A 15 0.67 31.92 -4.27
CA MET A 15 -0.06 31.55 -3.06
C MET A 15 0.63 30.42 -2.27
N PHE A 16 1.31 29.48 -2.92
CA PHE A 16 1.98 28.37 -2.22
C PHE A 16 3.13 28.87 -1.33
N ASN A 17 3.84 29.91 -1.77
CA ASN A 17 4.89 30.56 -0.96
C ASN A 17 4.36 31.29 0.29
N THR A 18 3.06 31.62 0.36
CA THR A 18 2.47 32.24 1.56
C THR A 18 2.12 31.24 2.66
N MET A 19 2.13 29.94 2.36
CA MET A 19 1.87 28.85 3.31
C MET A 19 3.13 28.05 3.71
N GLY A 20 4.29 28.34 3.10
CA GLY A 20 5.56 27.67 3.43
C GLY A 20 5.65 26.21 3.00
N LEU A 21 4.88 25.79 1.98
CA LEU A 21 4.94 24.44 1.40
C LEU A 21 5.93 24.42 0.24
N ASP A 22 6.81 23.43 0.21
CA ASP A 22 7.68 23.17 -0.94
C ASP A 22 7.03 22.20 -1.96
N ASP A 23 7.69 21.98 -3.11
CA ASP A 23 7.18 21.09 -4.16
C ASP A 23 7.01 19.64 -3.66
N GLY A 24 7.85 19.19 -2.72
CA GLY A 24 7.77 17.86 -2.11
C GLY A 24 6.57 17.74 -1.19
N ASP A 25 6.26 18.77 -0.40
CA ASP A 25 5.08 18.82 0.46
C ASP A 25 3.79 18.70 -0.34
N VAL A 26 3.72 19.34 -1.51
CA VAL A 26 2.56 19.23 -2.41
C VAL A 26 2.38 17.79 -2.90
N LEU A 27 3.49 17.12 -3.26
CA LEU A 27 3.46 15.74 -3.71
C LEU A 27 3.00 14.79 -2.60
N ILE A 28 3.47 14.98 -1.37
CA ILE A 28 3.03 14.19 -0.21
C ILE A 28 1.53 14.38 0.03
N LEU A 29 1.04 15.62 -0.03
CA LEU A 29 -0.41 15.91 0.09
C LEU A 29 -1.25 15.24 -1.01
N ILE A 30 -0.72 15.14 -2.22
CA ILE A 30 -1.36 14.41 -3.33
C ILE A 30 -1.35 12.90 -3.04
N MET A 31 -0.22 12.35 -2.61
CA MET A 31 -0.12 10.92 -2.25
C MET A 31 -1.12 10.56 -1.14
N ASP A 32 -1.23 11.37 -0.09
CA ASP A 32 -2.21 11.17 0.98
C ASP A 32 -3.67 11.19 0.47
N TYR A 33 -3.96 12.07 -0.48
CA TYR A 33 -5.27 12.11 -1.14
C TYR A 33 -5.52 10.84 -1.97
N LEU A 34 -4.53 10.39 -2.75
CA LEU A 34 -4.63 9.17 -3.56
C LEU A 34 -4.82 7.93 -2.66
N LYS A 35 -4.08 7.83 -1.56
CA LYS A 35 -4.22 6.76 -0.55
C LYS A 35 -5.66 6.71 -0.02
N ARG A 36 -6.22 7.85 0.40
CA ARG A 36 -7.63 7.94 0.88
C ARG A 36 -8.67 7.58 -0.18
N LYS A 37 -8.41 7.90 -1.44
CA LYS A 37 -9.31 7.54 -2.56
C LYS A 37 -9.11 6.12 -3.09
N GLN A 38 -8.25 5.31 -2.44
CA GLN A 38 -7.92 3.94 -2.86
C GLN A 38 -7.28 3.88 -4.26
N LEU A 39 -6.57 4.94 -4.66
CA LEU A 39 -5.90 5.06 -5.95
C LEU A 39 -4.43 4.65 -5.86
N MET A 40 -4.17 3.45 -5.31
CA MET A 40 -2.81 3.01 -4.97
C MET A 40 -1.90 2.90 -6.19
N GLY A 41 -2.40 2.46 -7.34
CA GLY A 41 -1.59 2.38 -8.55
C GLY A 41 -1.02 3.74 -8.98
N THR A 42 -1.85 4.78 -8.97
CA THR A 42 -1.42 6.16 -9.28
C THR A 42 -0.44 6.67 -8.23
N MET A 43 -0.68 6.36 -6.95
CA MET A 43 0.22 6.75 -5.87
C MET A 43 1.60 6.11 -6.03
N CYS A 44 1.68 4.80 -6.29
CA CYS A 44 2.96 4.11 -6.50
C CYS A 44 3.72 4.69 -7.69
N THR A 45 3.04 4.92 -8.83
CA THR A 45 3.67 5.57 -9.99
C THR A 45 4.18 6.97 -9.65
N LEU A 46 3.44 7.74 -8.84
CA LEU A 46 3.87 9.06 -8.41
C LEU A 46 5.10 8.99 -7.48
N GLU A 47 5.14 8.04 -6.53
CA GLU A 47 6.31 7.80 -5.66
C GLU A 47 7.56 7.49 -6.50
N GLU A 48 7.42 6.61 -7.50
CA GLU A 48 8.51 6.21 -8.39
C GLU A 48 9.01 7.36 -9.29
N GLU A 49 8.10 8.11 -9.92
CA GLU A 49 8.45 9.19 -10.85
C GLU A 49 9.01 10.43 -10.12
N ALA A 50 8.46 10.75 -8.94
CA ALA A 50 8.91 11.89 -8.15
C ALA A 50 10.17 11.59 -7.34
N GLY A 51 10.43 10.31 -7.02
CA GLY A 51 11.50 9.91 -6.10
C GLY A 51 11.27 10.42 -4.68
N ILE A 52 10.02 10.66 -4.29
CA ILE A 52 9.61 11.15 -2.96
C ILE A 52 8.67 10.13 -2.34
N GLN A 53 8.95 9.76 -1.09
CA GLN A 53 8.09 8.89 -0.29
C GLN A 53 7.24 9.73 0.67
N SER A 54 6.03 9.26 0.95
CA SER A 54 5.10 9.87 1.91
C SER A 54 5.61 9.82 3.36
N GLN A 55 6.35 8.75 3.72
CA GLN A 55 6.93 8.56 5.04
C GLN A 55 8.38 8.06 4.93
N GLU A 56 9.21 8.42 5.92
CA GLU A 56 10.54 7.82 6.08
C GLU A 56 10.36 6.38 6.62
N GLU A 57 10.43 5.41 5.70
CA GLU A 57 10.39 3.98 6.00
C GLU A 57 11.78 3.46 6.45
N ILE A 58 11.78 2.40 7.25
CA ILE A 58 12.99 1.64 7.59
C ILE A 58 13.49 0.90 6.34
N GLU A 59 14.79 0.88 6.06
CA GLU A 59 15.37 0.32 4.82
C GLU A 59 14.97 -1.14 4.55
N GLU A 60 14.93 -1.97 5.60
CA GLU A 60 14.45 -3.35 5.52
C GLU A 60 12.97 -3.40 5.05
N LEU A 61 12.13 -2.50 5.56
CA LEU A 61 10.73 -2.40 5.17
C LEU A 61 10.56 -1.81 3.76
N LYS A 62 11.46 -0.92 3.30
CA LYS A 62 11.47 -0.48 1.89
C LYS A 62 11.77 -1.63 0.94
N THR A 63 12.75 -2.46 1.31
CA THR A 63 13.10 -3.65 0.55
C THR A 63 11.88 -4.57 0.44
N LEU A 64 11.19 -4.85 1.55
CA LEU A 64 9.97 -5.65 1.54
C LEU A 64 8.86 -5.02 0.67
N LYS A 65 8.65 -3.70 0.77
CA LYS A 65 7.68 -2.96 -0.07
C LYS A 65 7.92 -3.22 -1.54
N ASP A 66 9.16 -3.06 -1.97
CA ASP A 66 9.58 -3.25 -3.35
C ASP A 66 9.30 -4.66 -3.85
N LEU A 67 9.64 -5.68 -3.05
CA LEU A 67 9.42 -7.09 -3.40
C LEU A 67 7.92 -7.37 -3.57
N VAL A 68 7.09 -6.93 -2.63
CA VAL A 68 5.64 -7.17 -2.60
C VAL A 68 4.95 -6.43 -3.75
N LEU A 69 5.23 -5.14 -3.95
CA LEU A 69 4.61 -4.35 -5.02
C LEU A 69 4.97 -4.90 -6.40
N LYS A 70 6.21 -5.36 -6.60
CA LYS A 70 6.67 -6.00 -7.85
C LYS A 70 6.18 -7.44 -8.00
N GLY A 71 5.57 -8.04 -6.98
CA GLY A 71 5.08 -9.42 -7.00
C GLY A 71 6.20 -10.47 -7.00
N LYS A 72 7.36 -10.14 -6.43
CA LYS A 72 8.50 -11.06 -6.26
C LYS A 72 8.27 -11.93 -5.02
N TRP A 73 7.30 -12.83 -5.10
CA TRP A 73 6.79 -13.57 -3.94
C TRP A 73 7.83 -14.46 -3.27
N GLU A 74 8.65 -15.18 -4.04
CA GLU A 74 9.71 -16.05 -3.51
C GLU A 74 10.76 -15.26 -2.72
N GLU A 75 11.15 -14.09 -3.23
CA GLU A 75 12.09 -13.17 -2.56
C GLU A 75 11.45 -12.60 -1.28
N ALA A 76 10.17 -12.28 -1.31
CA ALA A 76 9.43 -11.78 -0.13
C ALA A 76 9.28 -12.86 0.96
N GLU A 77 8.94 -14.10 0.61
CA GLU A 77 8.92 -15.22 1.56
C GLU A 77 10.31 -15.48 2.14
N SER A 78 11.35 -15.45 1.31
CA SER A 78 12.74 -15.61 1.75
C SER A 78 13.17 -14.50 2.72
N PHE A 79 12.72 -13.26 2.49
CA PHE A 79 12.94 -12.15 3.41
C PHE A 79 12.30 -12.42 4.77
N LEU A 80 11.02 -12.85 4.79
CA LEU A 80 10.32 -13.15 6.04
C LEU A 80 10.99 -14.30 6.80
N GLN A 81 11.47 -15.32 6.10
CA GLN A 81 12.13 -16.49 6.68
C GLN A 81 13.35 -16.10 7.56
N VAL A 82 14.04 -14.99 7.26
CA VAL A 82 15.16 -14.48 8.06
C VAL A 82 14.71 -14.01 9.45
N VAL A 83 13.45 -13.57 9.57
CA VAL A 83 12.86 -13.04 10.81
C VAL A 83 12.36 -14.16 11.73
N GLU A 84 12.01 -15.33 11.18
CA GLU A 84 11.40 -16.45 11.93
C GLU A 84 12.15 -16.83 13.22
N PRO A 85 13.49 -16.99 13.24
CA PRO A 85 14.20 -17.45 14.44
C PRO A 85 14.12 -16.47 15.62
N ALA A 86 13.97 -15.18 15.32
CA ALA A 86 13.92 -14.12 16.32
C ALA A 86 12.49 -13.79 16.76
N ALA A 87 11.51 -13.94 15.86
CA ALA A 87 10.14 -13.47 16.06
C ALA A 87 9.12 -14.34 15.31
N LYS A 88 8.95 -15.60 15.77
CA LYS A 88 8.09 -16.59 15.12
C LYS A 88 6.63 -16.15 14.94
N GLU A 89 6.06 -15.46 15.94
CA GLU A 89 4.67 -15.02 15.89
C GLU A 89 4.48 -13.94 14.80
N GLN A 90 5.30 -12.90 14.83
CA GLN A 90 5.30 -11.83 13.82
C GLN A 90 5.59 -12.38 12.43
N HIS A 91 6.52 -13.33 12.32
CA HIS A 91 6.80 -14.05 11.09
C HIS A 91 5.54 -14.73 10.54
N ASN A 92 4.84 -15.53 11.35
CA ASN A 92 3.65 -16.26 10.91
C ASN A 92 2.53 -15.32 10.49
N GLN A 93 2.32 -14.22 11.23
CA GLN A 93 1.34 -13.19 10.88
C GLN A 93 1.68 -12.51 9.55
N ALA A 94 2.94 -12.12 9.34
CA ALA A 94 3.37 -11.50 8.10
C ALA A 94 3.28 -12.48 6.91
N LEU A 95 3.67 -13.75 7.12
CA LEU A 95 3.58 -14.80 6.11
C LEU A 95 2.13 -15.10 5.72
N PHE A 96 1.22 -15.10 6.69
CA PHE A 96 -0.21 -15.22 6.43
C PHE A 96 -0.71 -14.10 5.53
N VAL A 97 -0.38 -12.84 5.86
CA VAL A 97 -0.78 -11.67 5.06
C VAL A 97 -0.26 -11.76 3.63
N LEU A 98 1.01 -12.13 3.46
CA LEU A 98 1.65 -12.30 2.15
C LEU A 98 0.93 -13.36 1.31
N ARG A 99 0.76 -14.56 1.88
CA ARG A 99 0.12 -15.69 1.18
C ARG A 99 -1.37 -15.46 0.93
N LYS A 100 -2.08 -14.76 1.83
CA LYS A 100 -3.46 -14.32 1.62
C LYS A 100 -3.52 -13.42 0.39
N GLN A 101 -2.61 -12.46 0.24
CA GLN A 101 -2.58 -11.59 -0.94
C GLN A 101 -2.30 -12.37 -2.24
N MET A 102 -1.35 -13.30 -2.22
CA MET A 102 -1.09 -14.19 -3.37
C MET A 102 -2.34 -14.99 -3.75
N PHE A 103 -3.04 -15.54 -2.76
CA PHE A 103 -4.30 -16.25 -2.97
C PHE A 103 -5.39 -15.35 -3.56
N MET A 104 -5.53 -14.11 -3.08
CA MET A 104 -6.49 -13.14 -3.64
C MET A 104 -6.17 -12.80 -5.11
N GLU A 105 -4.90 -12.69 -5.48
CA GLU A 105 -4.50 -12.49 -6.87
C GLU A 105 -4.86 -13.68 -7.75
N LEU A 106 -4.62 -14.92 -7.28
CA LEU A 106 -5.03 -16.13 -8.01
C LEU A 106 -6.54 -16.20 -8.23
N LEU A 107 -7.34 -15.73 -7.27
CA LEU A 107 -8.80 -15.66 -7.43
C LEU A 107 -9.24 -14.63 -8.48
N ASP A 108 -8.44 -13.59 -8.72
CA ASP A 108 -8.73 -12.52 -9.68
C ASP A 108 -8.27 -12.83 -11.12
N GLU A 109 -7.54 -13.92 -11.34
CA GLU A 109 -6.98 -14.28 -12.66
C GLU A 109 -8.02 -14.64 -13.74
N GLY A 110 -9.31 -14.62 -13.40
CA GLY A 110 -10.41 -14.82 -14.34
C GLY A 110 -10.30 -16.14 -15.10
N GLU A 111 -10.17 -16.08 -16.43
CA GLU A 111 -9.99 -17.27 -17.30
C GLU A 111 -8.69 -18.04 -17.04
N LYS A 112 -7.68 -17.40 -16.42
CA LYS A 112 -6.41 -18.04 -16.06
C LYS A 112 -6.43 -18.62 -14.64
N ARG A 113 -7.52 -18.44 -13.90
CA ARG A 113 -7.66 -18.92 -12.53
C ARG A 113 -7.36 -20.42 -12.47
N PRO A 114 -6.50 -20.86 -11.52
CA PRO A 114 -6.20 -22.27 -11.34
C PRO A 114 -7.46 -23.12 -11.08
N GLU A 115 -7.36 -24.42 -11.37
CA GLU A 115 -8.43 -25.35 -11.03
C GLU A 115 -8.67 -25.37 -9.51
N LEU A 116 -9.91 -25.67 -9.10
CA LEU A 116 -10.30 -25.69 -7.69
C LEU A 116 -9.39 -26.58 -6.83
N GLY A 117 -8.90 -27.69 -7.38
CA GLY A 117 -7.97 -28.59 -6.69
C GLY A 117 -6.66 -27.91 -6.28
N GLU A 118 -6.07 -27.10 -7.17
CA GLU A 118 -4.85 -26.33 -6.89
C GLU A 118 -5.11 -25.21 -5.90
N LEU A 119 -6.22 -24.49 -6.05
CA LEU A 119 -6.62 -23.45 -5.10
C LEU A 119 -6.85 -24.00 -3.69
N VAL A 120 -7.41 -25.20 -3.56
CA VAL A 120 -7.57 -25.88 -2.27
C VAL A 120 -6.22 -26.28 -1.67
N GLN A 121 -5.22 -26.63 -2.48
CA GLN A 121 -3.86 -26.88 -1.97
C GLN A 121 -3.21 -25.62 -1.43
N VAL A 122 -3.33 -24.49 -2.15
CA VAL A 122 -2.86 -23.18 -1.68
C VAL A 122 -3.56 -22.81 -0.37
N LEU A 123 -4.88 -22.98 -0.31
CA LEU A 123 -5.68 -22.68 0.87
C LEU A 123 -5.25 -23.52 2.09
N LYS A 124 -4.96 -24.80 1.93
CA LYS A 124 -4.46 -25.65 3.03
C LYS A 124 -3.15 -25.13 3.62
N GLY A 125 -2.27 -24.55 2.80
CA GLY A 125 -1.04 -23.92 3.27
C GLY A 125 -1.26 -22.65 4.10
N LEU A 126 -2.45 -22.05 4.02
CA LEU A 126 -2.87 -20.92 4.86
C LEU A 126 -3.54 -21.35 6.18
N GLU A 127 -4.11 -22.56 6.24
CA GLU A 127 -4.86 -23.05 7.41
C GLU A 127 -4.02 -23.06 8.70
N GLU A 128 -2.73 -23.38 8.59
CA GLU A 128 -1.81 -23.43 9.73
C GLU A 128 -1.41 -22.03 10.24
N LEU A 129 -1.67 -20.98 9.45
CA LEU A 129 -1.22 -19.62 9.71
C LEU A 129 -2.34 -18.68 10.20
N CYS A 130 -3.59 -19.13 10.25
CA CYS A 130 -4.73 -18.29 10.58
C CYS A 130 -5.72 -18.96 11.52
N ASP A 131 -6.64 -18.17 12.08
CA ASP A 131 -7.70 -18.72 12.90
C ASP A 131 -8.85 -19.33 12.07
N LYS A 132 -9.81 -19.98 12.74
CA LYS A 132 -10.94 -20.63 12.07
C LYS A 132 -11.88 -19.65 11.37
N ALA A 133 -12.00 -18.42 11.86
CA ALA A 133 -12.87 -17.42 11.28
C ALA A 133 -12.24 -16.89 9.97
N GLU A 134 -10.94 -16.59 9.99
CA GLU A 134 -10.16 -16.22 8.81
C GLU A 134 -10.15 -17.33 7.77
N PHE A 135 -9.90 -18.58 8.18
CA PHE A 135 -9.91 -19.70 7.25
C PHE A 135 -11.28 -19.89 6.57
N LYS A 136 -12.37 -19.71 7.33
CA LYS A 136 -13.74 -19.77 6.80
C LYS A 136 -14.01 -18.66 5.79
N GLU A 137 -13.48 -17.46 6.01
CA GLU A 137 -13.55 -16.35 5.04
C GLU A 137 -12.83 -16.74 3.73
N LEU A 138 -11.62 -17.29 3.82
CA LEU A 138 -10.87 -17.75 2.64
C LEU A 138 -11.60 -18.86 1.87
N CYS A 139 -12.21 -19.81 2.59
CA CYS A 139 -13.07 -20.84 1.98
C CYS A 139 -14.26 -20.23 1.24
N PHE A 140 -14.87 -19.17 1.80
CA PHE A 140 -15.97 -18.47 1.17
C PHE A 140 -15.53 -17.79 -0.13
N PHE A 141 -14.34 -17.18 -0.19
CA PHE A 141 -13.84 -16.57 -1.42
C PHE A 141 -13.68 -17.58 -2.58
N LEU A 142 -13.39 -18.85 -2.30
CA LEU A 142 -13.36 -19.89 -3.36
C LEU A 142 -14.70 -20.05 -4.07
N THR A 143 -15.80 -19.81 -3.38
CA THR A 143 -17.16 -19.96 -3.91
C THR A 143 -17.58 -18.80 -4.81
N LEU A 144 -16.83 -17.68 -4.77
CA LEU A 144 -17.11 -16.50 -5.57
C LEU A 144 -16.59 -16.70 -7.00
N THR A 145 -17.38 -16.23 -7.97
CA THR A 145 -16.95 -16.09 -9.36
C THR A 145 -16.10 -14.82 -9.56
N ASP A 146 -16.33 -13.78 -8.75
CA ASP A 146 -15.52 -12.58 -8.67
C ASP A 146 -15.48 -12.10 -7.21
N ILE A 147 -14.29 -11.86 -6.66
CA ILE A 147 -14.09 -11.37 -5.30
C ILE A 147 -14.74 -9.99 -5.06
N ARG A 148 -14.93 -9.20 -6.12
CA ARG A 148 -15.56 -7.87 -6.07
C ARG A 148 -17.07 -7.89 -5.82
N GLN A 149 -17.67 -9.08 -5.76
CA GLN A 149 -19.05 -9.25 -5.28
C GLN A 149 -19.21 -8.90 -3.81
N GLN A 150 -18.10 -8.91 -3.05
CA GLN A 150 -18.10 -8.43 -1.67
C GLN A 150 -18.07 -6.90 -1.64
N PRO A 151 -18.94 -6.25 -0.86
CA PRO A 151 -18.96 -4.79 -0.74
C PRO A 151 -17.59 -4.18 -0.40
N GLU A 152 -16.82 -4.86 0.44
CA GLU A 152 -15.50 -4.44 0.92
C GLU A 152 -14.43 -4.53 -0.18
N LEU A 153 -14.61 -5.43 -1.15
CA LEU A 153 -13.67 -5.69 -2.24
C LEU A 153 -14.12 -5.09 -3.58
N LYS A 154 -15.21 -4.31 -3.60
CA LYS A 154 -15.80 -3.75 -4.82
C LYS A 154 -14.80 -3.00 -5.71
N HIS A 155 -13.83 -2.31 -5.10
CA HIS A 155 -12.81 -1.52 -5.77
C HIS A 155 -11.42 -2.17 -5.70
N TRP A 156 -11.36 -3.46 -5.37
CA TRP A 156 -10.10 -4.17 -5.21
C TRP A 156 -9.36 -4.28 -6.56
N THR A 157 -8.05 -4.08 -6.47
CA THR A 157 -7.09 -4.27 -7.56
C THR A 157 -5.85 -4.98 -7.00
N ALA A 158 -5.12 -5.72 -7.84
CA ALA A 158 -3.89 -6.39 -7.40
C ALA A 158 -2.90 -5.41 -6.78
N THR A 159 -2.66 -4.25 -7.39
CA THR A 159 -1.78 -3.21 -6.84
C THR A 159 -2.26 -2.67 -5.49
N GLY A 160 -3.58 -2.43 -5.34
CA GLY A 160 -4.16 -2.02 -4.07
C GLY A 160 -4.01 -3.08 -2.98
N GLY A 161 -4.32 -4.33 -3.31
CA GLY A 161 -4.16 -5.47 -2.41
C GLY A 161 -2.70 -5.66 -1.96
N ARG A 162 -1.74 -5.56 -2.89
CA ARG A 162 -0.30 -5.60 -2.59
C ARG A 162 0.11 -4.51 -1.61
N TYR A 163 -0.36 -3.28 -1.82
CA TYR A 163 -0.06 -2.18 -0.91
C TYR A 163 -0.69 -2.42 0.47
N THR A 164 -1.94 -2.85 0.55
CA THR A 164 -2.61 -3.18 1.83
C THR A 164 -1.89 -4.32 2.56
N ALA A 165 -1.46 -5.35 1.84
CA ALA A 165 -0.70 -6.46 2.41
C ALA A 165 0.66 -5.97 2.96
N TYR A 166 1.36 -5.12 2.20
CA TYR A 166 2.59 -4.48 2.67
C TYR A 166 2.35 -3.64 3.92
N ASP A 167 1.35 -2.76 3.93
CA ASP A 167 1.03 -1.86 5.06
C ASP A 167 0.70 -2.65 6.34
N ALA A 168 -0.01 -3.77 6.22
CA ALA A 168 -0.25 -4.68 7.34
C ALA A 168 1.04 -5.37 7.83
N MET A 169 1.86 -5.90 6.90
CA MET A 169 3.15 -6.52 7.26
C MET A 169 4.13 -5.53 7.87
N SER A 170 4.20 -4.30 7.37
CA SER A 170 5.07 -3.26 7.89
C SER A 170 4.69 -2.93 9.33
N GLY A 171 3.40 -2.84 9.66
CA GLY A 171 2.92 -2.66 11.04
C GLY A 171 3.34 -3.80 11.98
N ILE A 172 3.29 -5.05 11.51
CA ILE A 172 3.71 -6.24 12.28
C ILE A 172 5.22 -6.25 12.52
N LEU A 173 6.00 -5.89 11.51
CA LEU A 173 7.45 -6.04 11.50
C LEU A 173 8.21 -4.81 12.02
N THR A 174 7.61 -3.63 11.99
CA THR A 174 8.23 -2.38 12.47
C THR A 174 8.84 -2.52 13.86
N PRO A 175 8.16 -3.09 14.88
CA PRO A 175 8.74 -3.25 16.21
C PRO A 175 10.03 -4.07 16.26
N LEU A 176 10.26 -4.95 15.28
CA LEU A 176 11.45 -5.80 15.20
C LEU A 176 12.66 -5.03 14.67
N PHE A 177 12.43 -4.06 13.79
CA PHE A 177 13.48 -3.23 13.19
C PHE A 177 13.68 -1.90 13.90
N SER A 178 12.65 -1.35 14.57
CA SER A 178 12.74 -0.07 15.29
C SER A 178 13.70 -0.09 16.48
N SER A 179 14.11 -1.26 16.98
CA SER A 179 15.14 -1.32 18.01
C SER A 179 16.54 -0.85 17.52
N SER A 180 16.73 -0.66 16.20
CA SER A 180 17.94 -0.08 15.59
C SER A 180 17.74 1.32 14.98
N ALA A 181 16.49 1.79 14.83
CA ALA A 181 16.17 3.03 14.14
C ALA A 181 15.75 4.14 15.11
N GLY A 182 16.48 5.27 15.09
CA GLY A 182 16.05 6.50 15.76
C GLY A 182 14.68 6.95 15.24
N ALA A 183 13.88 7.57 16.11
CA ALA A 183 12.52 8.01 15.80
C ALA A 183 12.47 8.80 14.48
N SER A 184 11.78 8.25 13.48
CA SER A 184 11.52 8.86 12.18
C SER A 184 10.47 9.97 12.33
N ALA A 185 10.77 11.15 11.77
CA ALA A 185 9.85 12.28 11.77
C ALA A 185 9.20 12.38 10.37
N ALA A 186 7.89 12.21 10.30
CA ALA A 186 7.15 12.50 9.09
C ALA A 186 7.41 13.96 8.66
N ARG A 187 7.70 14.19 7.36
CA ARG A 187 7.96 15.55 6.83
C ARG A 187 6.79 16.49 7.08
N LEU A 188 5.58 15.95 7.05
CA LEU A 188 4.36 16.66 7.37
C LEU A 188 3.59 15.90 8.46
N PRO A 189 2.95 16.61 9.41
CA PRO A 189 2.00 15.98 10.33
C PRO A 189 0.86 15.35 9.54
N GLU A 190 0.58 14.07 9.80
CA GLU A 190 -0.57 13.39 9.21
C GLU A 190 -1.87 14.06 9.69
N GLY A 191 -2.73 14.43 8.76
CA GLY A 191 -4.03 15.03 9.05
C GLY A 191 -5.05 14.70 7.97
N PRO A 192 -6.32 14.42 8.31
CA PRO A 192 -7.33 14.13 7.32
C PRO A 192 -7.57 15.36 6.43
N ASN A 193 -7.74 15.12 5.12
CA ASN A 193 -8.21 16.12 4.15
C ASN A 193 -7.33 17.37 3.95
N ARG A 194 -6.05 17.37 4.36
CA ARG A 194 -5.18 18.55 4.25
C ARG A 194 -5.10 19.16 2.84
N LEU A 195 -4.99 18.33 1.79
CA LEU A 195 -5.03 18.83 0.41
C LEU A 195 -6.34 19.57 0.10
N GLU A 196 -7.47 18.99 0.51
CA GLU A 196 -8.80 19.59 0.30
C GLU A 196 -8.96 20.88 1.12
N GLU A 197 -8.43 20.94 2.34
CA GLU A 197 -8.43 22.15 3.18
C GLU A 197 -7.58 23.27 2.58
N VAL A 198 -6.36 22.97 2.14
CA VAL A 198 -5.45 23.93 1.49
C VAL A 198 -6.09 24.48 0.21
N LEU A 199 -6.64 23.60 -0.63
CA LEU A 199 -7.33 23.99 -1.85
C LEU A 199 -8.58 24.82 -1.54
N SER A 200 -9.37 24.44 -0.54
CA SER A 200 -10.56 25.19 -0.13
C SER A 200 -10.17 26.61 0.27
N ARG A 201 -9.24 26.78 1.21
CA ARG A 201 -8.75 28.10 1.63
C ARG A 201 -8.23 28.90 0.44
N GLY A 202 -7.55 28.24 -0.49
CA GLY A 202 -7.05 28.90 -1.70
C GLY A 202 -8.16 29.43 -2.60
N VAL A 203 -9.24 28.67 -2.81
CA VAL A 203 -10.41 29.11 -3.58
C VAL A 203 -11.14 30.26 -2.89
N TRP A 204 -11.26 30.25 -1.56
CA TRP A 204 -11.91 31.32 -0.79
C TRP A 204 -11.16 32.65 -0.76
N HIS A 205 -9.85 32.63 -1.03
CA HIS A 205 -8.99 33.82 -1.03
C HIS A 205 -8.68 34.37 -2.45
N GLN A 206 -9.40 33.90 -3.49
CA GLN A 206 -9.37 34.46 -4.86
C GLN A 206 -10.43 35.55 -5.05
#